data_AF-A0AAV9PZS4-F1
#
_entry.id   AF-A0AAV9PZS4-F1
#
_cell.length_a   1.000
_cell.length_b   1.000
_cell.length_c   1.000
_cell.angle_alpha   90.00
_cell.angle_beta   90.00
_cell.angle_gamma   90.00
#
_symmetry.space_group_name_H-M   'P 1'
#
loop_
_entity.id
_entity.type
_entity.pdbx_description
1 polymer ?
#
loop_
_entity_poly.entity_id
_entity_poly.type
_entity_poly.pdbx_seq_one_letter_code
_entity_poly.pdbx_strand_id
1 'polypeptide(L)'
;MGGLNAKDDAKYQLVLEQKQTISVSRLCSGLPVEFTEYISDVKDSRDTSTGKPDYQRLRKMFSKLSSRQGFEYDNVFDWTIRGFERLELNKETSNDVDAN
;
A
#
# COMPACT_ATOMS: atom_id res chain seq x y z
N MET A 1 -13.17 -29.67 -20.37
CA MET A 1 -13.36 -28.33 -19.78
C MET A 1 -14.05 -28.55 -18.45
N GLY A 2 -13.34 -28.64 -17.33
CA GLY A 2 -12.50 -27.61 -16.73
C GLY A 2 -13.12 -27.39 -15.34
N GLY A 3 -12.64 -28.13 -14.34
CA GLY A 3 -13.24 -28.17 -13.02
C GLY A 3 -13.13 -26.82 -12.31
N LEU A 4 -14.26 -26.23 -11.96
CA LEU A 4 -14.34 -25.09 -11.07
C LEU A 4 -14.32 -25.62 -9.63
N ASN A 5 -13.22 -25.35 -8.95
CA ASN A 5 -13.01 -25.70 -7.55
C ASN A 5 -13.90 -24.80 -6.68
N ALA A 6 -15.13 -25.26 -6.41
CA ALA A 6 -16.14 -24.55 -5.61
C ALA A 6 -15.63 -24.02 -4.24
N LYS A 7 -14.51 -24.53 -3.72
CA LYS A 7 -13.86 -24.05 -2.49
C LYS A 7 -13.13 -22.71 -2.68
N ASP A 8 -12.54 -22.49 -3.85
CA ASP A 8 -11.89 -21.23 -4.18
C ASP A 8 -12.94 -20.15 -4.38
N ASP A 9 -14.05 -20.48 -5.05
CA ASP A 9 -15.19 -19.57 -5.25
C ASP A 9 -15.81 -19.11 -3.92
N ALA A 10 -16.00 -20.03 -2.96
CA ALA A 10 -16.50 -19.69 -1.63
C ALA A 10 -15.55 -18.74 -0.87
N LYS A 11 -14.23 -18.96 -0.95
CA LYS A 11 -13.23 -18.07 -0.35
C LYS A 11 -13.25 -16.69 -1.00
N TYR A 12 -13.36 -16.61 -2.33
CA TYR A 12 -13.48 -15.34 -3.05
C TYR A 12 -14.76 -14.59 -2.69
N GLN A 13 -15.89 -15.30 -2.56
CA GLN A 13 -17.15 -14.73 -2.14
C GLN A 13 -17.07 -14.19 -0.71
N LEU A 14 -16.49 -14.94 0.23
CA LEU A 14 -16.29 -14.47 1.60
C LEU A 14 -15.44 -13.19 1.66
N VAL A 15 -14.37 -13.13 0.87
CA VAL A 15 -13.51 -11.93 0.75
C VAL A 15 -14.26 -10.77 0.11
N LEU A 16 -15.10 -11.03 -0.89
CA LEU A 16 -15.93 -10.02 -1.54
C LEU A 16 -16.95 -9.43 -0.55
N GLU A 17 -17.66 -10.28 0.19
CA GLU A 17 -18.62 -9.87 1.21
C GLU A 17 -17.96 -9.02 2.29
N GLN A 18 -16.79 -9.43 2.79
CA GLN A 18 -16.03 -8.64 3.75
C GLN A 18 -15.63 -7.27 3.18
N LYS A 19 -15.17 -7.20 1.93
CA LYS A 19 -14.83 -5.93 1.26
C LYS A 19 -16.04 -5.00 1.08
N GLN A 20 -17.24 -5.55 0.92
CA GLN A 20 -18.49 -4.79 0.78
C GLN A 20 -19.05 -4.32 2.13
N THR A 21 -18.93 -5.14 3.17
CA THR A 21 -19.52 -4.88 4.49
C THR A 21 -18.65 -3.99 5.39
N ILE A 22 -17.33 -3.99 5.19
CA ILE A 22 -16.43 -3.11 5.96
C ILE A 22 -16.60 -1.65 5.50
N SER A 23 -17.03 -0.79 6.43
CA SER A 23 -17.12 0.65 6.18
C SER A 23 -15.73 1.27 6.00
N VAL A 24 -15.65 2.33 5.18
CA VAL A 24 -14.37 3.01 4.92
C VAL A 24 -13.76 3.56 6.20
N SER A 25 -14.60 4.11 7.10
CA SER A 25 -14.17 4.58 8.42
C SER A 25 -13.55 3.47 9.28
N ARG A 26 -14.12 2.25 9.28
CA ARG A 26 -13.55 1.12 10.01
C ARG A 26 -12.26 0.61 9.38
N LEU A 27 -12.17 0.60 8.05
CA LEU A 27 -10.97 0.22 7.32
C LEU A 27 -9.79 1.17 7.58
N CYS A 28 -10.07 2.47 7.63
CA CYS A 28 -9.07 3.52 7.80
C CYS A 28 -8.89 3.97 9.26
N SER A 29 -9.39 3.21 10.23
CA SER A 29 -9.26 3.54 11.66
C SER A 29 -7.79 3.59 12.07
N GLY A 30 -7.36 4.71 12.66
CA GLY A 30 -5.97 4.94 13.08
C GLY A 30 -5.03 5.45 11.97
N LEU A 31 -5.53 5.59 10.74
CA LEU A 31 -4.80 6.21 9.63
C LEU A 31 -5.19 7.69 9.47
N PRO A 32 -4.36 8.50 8.79
CA PRO A 32 -4.72 9.86 8.39
C PRO A 32 -6.03 9.91 7.59
N VAL A 33 -6.78 11.00 7.75
CA VAL A 33 -8.11 11.19 7.13
C VAL A 33 -8.05 11.11 5.60
N GLU A 34 -6.92 11.50 5.00
CA GLU A 34 -6.66 11.45 3.56
C GLU A 34 -6.80 10.02 2.98
N PHE A 35 -6.55 8.96 3.76
CA PHE A 35 -6.78 7.59 3.33
C PHE A 35 -8.28 7.26 3.23
N THR A 36 -9.08 7.78 4.17
CA THR A 36 -10.54 7.63 4.15
C THR A 36 -11.11 8.36 2.94
N GLU A 37 -10.65 9.58 2.69
CA GLU A 37 -11.05 10.42 1.55
C GLU A 37 -10.72 9.73 0.22
N TYR A 38 -9.49 9.19 0.07
CA TYR A 38 -9.08 8.44 -1.12
C TYR A 38 -9.99 7.22 -1.40
N ILE A 39 -10.26 6.39 -0.40
CA ILE A 39 -11.05 5.17 -0.60
C ILE A 39 -12.51 5.50 -0.90
N SER A 40 -13.08 6.54 -0.27
CA SER A 40 -14.42 7.02 -0.59
C SER A 40 -14.49 7.57 -2.01
N ASP A 41 -13.54 8.44 -2.40
CA ASP A 41 -13.45 9.00 -3.75
C ASP A 41 -13.37 7.90 -4.83
N VAL A 42 -12.56 6.86 -4.59
CA VAL A 42 -12.41 5.74 -5.54
C VAL A 42 -13.68 4.90 -5.60
N LYS A 43 -14.37 4.66 -4.48
CA LYS A 43 -15.66 3.96 -4.47
C LYS A 43 -16.73 4.75 -5.21
N ASP A 44 -16.84 6.05 -4.97
CA ASP A 44 -17.85 6.90 -5.61
C ASP A 44 -17.57 7.08 -7.11
N SER A 45 -16.29 7.21 -7.50
CA SER A 45 -15.91 7.35 -8.90
C SER A 45 -16.20 6.10 -9.74
N ARG A 46 -16.22 4.91 -9.12
CA ARG A 46 -16.57 3.64 -9.77
C ARG A 46 -18.02 3.60 -10.24
N ASP A 47 -18.91 4.30 -9.53
CA ASP A 47 -20.34 4.35 -9.84
C ASP A 47 -20.67 5.41 -10.92
N THR A 48 -19.74 6.32 -11.20
CA THR A 48 -19.88 7.33 -12.25
C THR A 48 -19.37 6.82 -13.60
N SER A 49 -20.21 6.92 -14.64
CA SER A 49 -19.94 6.44 -16.01
C SER A 49 -18.70 7.06 -16.70
N THR A 50 -18.03 8.02 -16.06
CA THR A 50 -16.80 8.68 -16.52
C THR A 50 -15.52 8.01 -15.98
N GLY A 51 -15.65 7.08 -15.02
CA GLY A 51 -14.71 6.00 -14.68
C GLY A 51 -13.28 6.38 -14.26
N LYS A 52 -12.92 7.67 -14.20
CA LYS A 52 -11.55 8.09 -13.94
C LYS A 52 -11.48 9.00 -12.70
N PRO A 53 -10.90 8.53 -11.59
CA PRO A 53 -10.63 9.39 -10.45
C PRO A 53 -9.62 10.48 -10.82
N ASP A 54 -9.72 11.65 -10.18
CA ASP A 54 -8.77 12.76 -10.35
C ASP A 54 -7.42 12.41 -9.69
N TYR A 55 -6.57 11.72 -10.43
CA TYR A 55 -5.24 11.33 -9.96
C TYR A 55 -4.36 12.51 -9.55
N GLN A 56 -4.58 13.71 -10.13
CA GLN A 56 -3.77 14.87 -9.80
C GLN A 56 -4.13 15.39 -8.40
N ARG A 57 -5.43 15.45 -8.08
CA ARG A 57 -5.90 15.81 -6.73
C ARG A 57 -5.41 14.80 -5.69
N LEU A 58 -5.60 13.50 -5.96
CA LEU A 58 -5.23 12.44 -5.02
C LEU A 58 -3.71 12.43 -4.74
N ARG A 59 -2.88 12.60 -5.77
CA ARG A 59 -1.43 12.72 -5.59
C ARG A 59 -1.06 13.94 -4.75
N LYS A 60 -1.66 15.11 -5.03
CA LYS A 60 -1.42 16.34 -4.26
C LYS A 60 -1.79 16.18 -2.79
N MET A 61 -2.88 15.48 -2.49
CA MET A 61 -3.32 15.19 -1.13
C MET A 61 -2.26 14.37 -0.37
N PHE A 62 -1.80 13.26 -0.94
CA PHE A 62 -0.75 12.44 -0.31
C PHE A 62 0.60 13.16 -0.21
N SER A 63 1.00 13.95 -1.20
CA SER A 63 2.22 14.77 -1.10
C SER A 63 2.15 15.75 0.07
N LYS A 64 1.01 16.44 0.26
CA LYS A 64 0.81 17.34 1.40
C LYS A 64 0.86 16.59 2.73
N LEU A 65 0.21 15.43 2.82
CA LEU A 65 0.24 14.59 4.01
C LEU A 65 1.69 14.15 4.33
N SER A 66 2.43 13.71 3.33
CA SER A 66 3.83 13.28 3.46
C SER A 66 4.70 14.40 4.04
N SER A 67 4.61 15.60 3.46
CA SER A 67 5.34 16.77 3.96
C SER A 67 4.93 17.17 5.39
N ARG A 68 3.63 17.05 5.74
CA ARG A 68 3.15 17.35 7.11
C ARG A 68 3.68 16.38 8.16
N GLN A 69 3.93 15.13 7.77
CA GLN A 69 4.53 14.12 8.65
C GLN A 69 6.06 14.23 8.70
N GLY A 70 6.66 15.16 7.96
CA GLY A 70 8.11 15.38 7.94
C GLY A 70 8.87 14.42 7.04
N PHE A 71 8.20 13.70 6.14
CA PHE A 71 8.88 12.81 5.19
C PHE A 71 9.48 13.62 4.03
N GLU A 72 10.72 13.27 3.69
CA GLU A 72 11.42 13.78 2.53
C GLU A 72 11.18 12.88 1.31
N TYR A 73 11.29 13.46 0.11
CA TYR A 73 11.15 12.73 -1.16
C TYR A 73 12.53 12.28 -1.66
N ASP A 74 13.28 11.57 -0.81
CA ASP A 74 14.67 11.13 -1.01
C ASP A 74 14.80 9.76 -1.69
N ASN A 75 13.68 9.08 -1.96
CA ASN A 75 13.59 7.70 -2.46
C ASN A 75 14.16 6.65 -1.48
N VAL A 76 14.25 6.98 -0.18
CA VAL A 76 14.59 6.04 0.88
C VAL A 76 13.32 5.40 1.41
N PHE A 77 13.22 4.08 1.26
CA PHE A 77 12.09 3.26 1.70
C PHE A 77 12.57 2.18 2.67
N ASP A 78 11.65 1.52 3.37
CA ASP A 78 11.99 0.45 4.32
C ASP A 78 12.88 -0.65 3.69
N TRP A 79 12.69 -0.95 2.40
CA TRP A 79 13.51 -1.93 1.70
C TRP A 79 14.89 -1.40 1.28
N THR A 80 15.07 -0.10 1.07
CA THR A 80 16.39 0.47 0.72
C THR A 80 17.29 0.52 1.94
N ILE A 81 16.74 0.82 3.12
CA ILE A 81 17.48 0.79 4.40
C ILE A 81 17.96 -0.63 4.69
N ARG A 82 17.06 -1.63 4.63
CA ARG A 82 17.42 -3.04 4.84
C ARG A 82 18.42 -3.57 3.82
N GLY A 83 18.34 -3.07 2.58
CA GLY A 83 19.31 -3.37 1.54
C GLY A 83 20.69 -2.82 1.91
N PHE A 84 20.76 -1.58 2.36
CA PHE A 84 22.00 -0.94 2.81
C PHE A 84 22.60 -1.67 4.02
N GLU A 85 21.82 -1.94 5.06
CA GLU A 85 22.25 -2.69 6.24
C GLU A 85 22.84 -4.06 5.88
N ARG A 86 22.18 -4.79 4.97
CA ARG A 86 22.69 -6.08 4.48
C ARG A 86 24.02 -5.94 3.74
N LEU A 87 24.18 -4.89 2.94
CA LEU A 87 25.42 -4.65 2.19
C LEU A 87 26.56 -4.26 3.14
N GLU A 88 26.29 -3.45 4.16
CA GLU A 88 27.30 -3.07 5.17
C GLU A 88 27.72 -4.28 6.01
N LEU A 89 26.78 -5.12 6.47
CA LEU A 89 27.09 -6.39 7.16
C LEU A 89 27.96 -7.32 6.31
N ASN A 90 27.71 -7.39 4.99
CA ASN A 90 28.48 -8.25 4.11
C ASN A 90 29.92 -7.72 3.86
N LYS A 91 30.16 -6.42 4.00
CA LYS A 91 31.52 -5.84 3.94
C LYS A 91 32.32 -6.20 5.19
N GLU A 92 31.70 -6.14 6.36
CA GLU A 92 32.34 -6.52 7.63
C GLU A 92 32.73 -8.00 7.62
N THR A 93 31.84 -8.89 7.17
CA THR A 93 32.16 -10.32 7.04
C THR A 93 33.20 -10.65 5.99
N SER A 94 33.41 -9.80 4.99
CA SER A 94 34.42 -10.04 3.95
C SER A 94 35.82 -9.62 4.40
N ASN A 95 35.93 -8.62 5.28
CA ASN A 95 37.22 -8.15 5.79
C ASN A 95 37.85 -9.11 6.82
N ASP A 96 37.06 -9.92 7.53
CA ASP A 96 37.57 -10.93 8.47
C ASP A 96 38.13 -12.19 7.77
N VAL A 97 37.71 -12.48 6.54
CA VAL A 97 38.17 -13.67 5.79
C VAL A 97 39.56 -13.46 5.19
N ASP A 98 39.94 -12.21 4.93
CA ASP A 98 41.26 -11.84 4.40
C ASP A 98 42.31 -11.58 5.50
N ALA A 99 41.93 -11.68 6.78
CA ALA A 99 42.79 -11.40 7.94
C ALA A 99 43.23 -12.65 8.73
N ASN A 100 42.96 -13.87 8.24
CA ASN A 100 43.34 -15.14 8.90
C ASN A 100 44.13 -16.08 7.99
#